data_AF-A0A016UIL2-F1
#
_entry.id   AF-A0A016UIL2-F1
#
_cell.length_a   1.000
_cell.length_b   1.000
_cell.length_c   1.000
_cell.angle_alpha   90.00
_cell.angle_beta   90.00
_cell.angle_gamma   90.00
#
_symmetry.space_group_name_H-M   'P 1'
#
loop_
_entity.id
_entity.type
_entity.pdbx_description
1 polymer ?
#
loop_
_entity_poly.entity_id
_entity_poly.type
_entity_poly.pdbx_seq_one_letter_code
_entity_poly.pdbx_strand_id
1 'polypeptide(L)'
;MIDCVDVNHILRMYGDWTSLVEVRVIYSLVYALIFIVGVVGNGLLISSVLLRKRSTVANVFLVNLAVSDLLLCITAVPITPVLAFMKRWMFGLVLCKIVPSCQAISVLISSWCLCYIAIDRYRSIVTPLKEPWKLKHAQWILMCTWLVAMFASSPLYFSQSLKTLSMANITLCGEFCGEFNWDQEDHTKLVYGFSLLVVQFVIPAIIMSFCYWKILQKDCYVGHFQNSLADPPDAAKQY
;
A
#
# COMPACT_ATOMS: atom_id res chain seq x y z
N MET A 1 -16.43 12.34 40.33
CA MET A 1 -16.30 11.34 39.25
C MET A 1 -16.77 12.03 37.99
N ILE A 2 -15.94 12.11 36.95
CA ILE A 2 -16.42 12.56 35.64
C ILE A 2 -17.14 11.37 35.05
N ASP A 3 -18.46 11.47 34.92
CA ASP A 3 -19.26 10.46 34.22
C ASP A 3 -18.88 10.51 32.75
N CYS A 4 -18.14 9.50 32.28
CA CYS A 4 -17.82 9.33 30.86
C CYS A 4 -18.73 8.27 30.24
N VAL A 5 -19.00 8.39 28.95
CA VAL A 5 -19.84 7.44 28.20
C VAL A 5 -18.97 6.62 27.25
N ASP A 6 -19.17 5.31 27.24
CA ASP A 6 -18.49 4.40 26.32
C ASP A 6 -19.06 4.54 24.90
N VAL A 7 -18.19 4.76 23.91
CA VAL A 7 -18.56 4.88 22.50
C VAL A 7 -19.25 3.63 21.96
N ASN A 8 -18.85 2.44 22.41
CA ASN A 8 -19.52 1.20 22.00
C ASN A 8 -20.97 1.15 22.46
N HIS A 9 -21.30 1.78 23.60
CA HIS A 9 -22.69 1.85 24.07
C HIS A 9 -23.54 2.68 23.11
N ILE A 10 -23.04 3.85 22.70
CA ILE A 10 -23.71 4.73 21.73
C ILE A 10 -23.85 4.04 20.38
N LEU A 11 -22.76 3.49 19.84
CA LEU A 11 -22.75 2.85 18.52
C LEU A 11 -23.68 1.62 18.44
N ARG A 12 -23.83 0.87 19.54
CA ARG A 12 -24.82 -0.21 19.63
C ARG A 12 -26.25 0.29 19.47
N MET A 13 -26.59 1.45 20.04
CA MET A 13 -27.93 2.04 19.88
C MET A 13 -28.22 2.44 18.43
N TYR A 14 -27.19 2.83 17.67
CA TYR A 14 -27.29 3.14 16.24
C TYR A 14 -27.16 1.90 15.33
N GLY A 15 -27.10 0.69 15.88
CA GLY A 15 -27.02 -0.55 15.10
C GLY A 15 -25.67 -0.79 14.42
N ASP A 16 -24.56 -0.38 15.04
CA ASP A 16 -23.22 -0.63 14.48
C ASP A 16 -22.92 -2.13 14.34
N TRP A 17 -22.71 -2.58 13.11
CA TRP A 17 -22.38 -3.96 12.74
C TRP A 17 -21.16 -4.49 13.49
N THR A 18 -20.18 -3.65 13.81
CA THR A 18 -18.98 -4.10 14.54
C THR A 18 -19.27 -4.49 15.99
N SER A 19 -20.48 -4.24 16.50
CA SER A 19 -20.94 -4.73 17.80
C SER A 19 -21.41 -6.18 17.77
N LEU A 20 -21.79 -6.70 16.59
CA LEU A 20 -22.25 -8.07 16.39
C LEU A 20 -21.08 -9.05 16.51
N VAL A 21 -21.27 -10.12 17.29
CA VAL A 21 -20.22 -11.12 17.54
C VAL A 21 -19.79 -11.81 16.24
N GLU A 22 -20.73 -12.13 15.37
CA GLU A 22 -20.46 -12.75 14.08
C GLU A 22 -19.52 -11.90 13.21
N VAL A 23 -19.81 -10.60 13.11
CA VAL A 23 -18.98 -9.63 12.37
C VAL A 23 -17.59 -9.52 13.00
N ARG A 24 -17.50 -9.47 14.34
CA ARG A 24 -16.19 -9.43 15.05
C ARG A 24 -15.35 -10.66 14.76
N VAL A 25 -15.96 -11.85 14.81
CA VAL A 25 -15.27 -13.12 14.56
C VAL A 25 -14.78 -13.17 13.11
N ILE A 26 -15.65 -12.89 12.14
CA ILE A 26 -15.29 -12.90 10.71
C ILE A 26 -14.19 -11.87 10.44
N TYR A 27 -14.35 -10.64 10.91
CA TYR A 27 -13.37 -9.56 10.72
C TYR A 27 -12.01 -9.93 11.33
N SER A 28 -11.99 -10.52 12.53
CA SER A 28 -10.76 -10.97 13.19
C SER A 28 -10.07 -12.09 12.41
N LEU A 29 -10.82 -13.07 11.91
CA LEU A 29 -10.29 -14.17 11.11
C LEU A 29 -9.68 -13.67 9.79
N VAL A 30 -10.33 -12.73 9.12
CA VAL A 30 -9.82 -12.11 7.89
C VAL A 30 -8.52 -11.37 8.15
N TYR A 31 -8.45 -10.53 9.18
CA TYR A 31 -7.22 -9.80 9.53
C TYR A 31 -6.10 -10.74 10.01
N ALA A 32 -6.42 -11.81 10.74
CA ALA A 32 -5.45 -12.83 11.11
C ALA A 32 -4.89 -13.55 9.87
N LEU A 33 -5.74 -13.88 8.90
CA LEU A 33 -5.31 -14.47 7.63
C LEU A 33 -4.42 -13.51 6.83
N ILE A 34 -4.82 -12.24 6.70
CA ILE A 34 -4.01 -11.20 6.04
C ILE A 34 -2.65 -11.08 6.71
N PHE A 35 -2.61 -11.08 8.05
CA PHE A 35 -1.36 -11.01 8.80
C PHE A 35 -0.46 -12.23 8.53
N ILE A 36 -0.99 -13.44 8.64
CA ILE A 36 -0.21 -14.67 8.45
C ILE A 36 0.29 -14.75 7.01
N VAL A 37 -0.59 -14.59 6.02
CA VAL A 37 -0.23 -14.65 4.60
C VAL A 37 0.74 -13.53 4.24
N GLY A 38 0.50 -12.32 4.73
CA GLY A 38 1.35 -11.15 4.48
C GLY A 38 2.75 -11.33 5.05
N VAL A 39 2.88 -11.77 6.31
CA VAL A 39 4.19 -11.97 6.96
C VAL A 39 4.93 -13.16 6.35
N VAL A 40 4.28 -14.31 6.24
CA VAL A 40 4.91 -15.53 5.72
C VAL A 40 5.24 -15.37 4.24
N GLY A 41 4.29 -14.89 3.42
CA GLY A 41 4.47 -14.74 1.98
C GLY A 41 5.60 -13.77 1.63
N ASN A 42 5.59 -12.57 2.21
CA ASN A 42 6.64 -11.58 1.95
C ASN A 42 7.99 -12.01 2.55
N GLY A 43 8.00 -12.64 3.72
CA GLY A 43 9.23 -13.20 4.31
C GLY A 43 9.86 -14.31 3.47
N LEU A 44 9.04 -15.22 2.92
CA LEU A 44 9.48 -16.26 1.99
C LEU A 44 10.01 -15.65 0.68
N LEU A 45 9.35 -14.62 0.15
CA LEU A 45 9.82 -13.91 -1.05
C LEU A 45 11.22 -13.35 -0.83
N ILE A 46 11.45 -12.59 0.25
CA ILE A 46 12.77 -12.03 0.60
C ILE A 46 13.79 -13.16 0.74
N SER A 47 13.46 -14.21 1.49
CA SER A 47 14.34 -15.37 1.72
C SER A 47 14.73 -16.04 0.40
N SER A 48 13.78 -16.23 -0.51
CA SER A 48 14.03 -16.87 -1.81
C SER A 48 14.99 -16.07 -2.69
N VAL A 49 14.91 -14.73 -2.66
CA VAL A 49 15.80 -13.84 -3.42
C VAL A 49 17.21 -13.87 -2.84
N LEU A 50 17.34 -13.82 -1.51
CA LEU A 50 18.64 -13.85 -0.81
C LEU A 50 19.36 -15.19 -1.02
N LEU A 51 18.64 -16.31 -0.94
CA LEU A 51 19.19 -17.65 -1.13
C LEU A 51 19.72 -17.88 -2.55
N ARG A 52 19.04 -17.35 -3.56
CA ARG A 52 19.45 -17.49 -4.97
C ARG A 52 20.68 -16.64 -5.32
N LYS A 53 21.10 -15.69 -4.46
CA LYS A 53 22.24 -14.77 -4.65
C LYS A 53 22.30 -14.10 -6.04
N ARG A 54 21.14 -13.91 -6.68
CA ARG A 54 21.02 -13.21 -7.98
C ARG A 54 20.51 -11.81 -7.76
N SER A 55 21.40 -10.83 -7.87
CA SER A 55 21.08 -9.41 -7.74
C SER A 55 20.68 -8.82 -9.09
N THR A 56 19.43 -9.04 -9.49
CA THR A 56 18.82 -8.36 -10.66
C THR A 56 18.01 -7.15 -10.20
N VAL A 57 17.77 -6.20 -11.10
CA VAL A 57 16.93 -5.02 -10.84
C VAL A 57 15.52 -5.43 -10.38
N ALA A 58 14.90 -6.38 -11.07
CA ALA A 58 13.59 -6.92 -10.70
C ALA A 58 13.58 -7.49 -9.27
N ASN A 59 14.62 -8.24 -8.89
CA ASN A 59 14.72 -8.81 -7.55
C ASN A 59 14.84 -7.74 -6.46
N VAL A 60 15.53 -6.62 -6.74
CA VAL A 60 15.63 -5.49 -5.81
C VAL A 60 14.26 -4.82 -5.61
N PHE A 61 13.49 -4.61 -6.67
CA PHE A 61 12.13 -4.09 -6.54
C PHE A 61 11.21 -5.04 -5.77
N LEU A 62 11.26 -6.34 -6.05
CA LEU A 62 10.47 -7.34 -5.34
C LEU A 62 10.78 -7.37 -3.84
N VAL A 63 12.06 -7.30 -3.46
CA VAL A 63 12.45 -7.22 -2.05
C VAL A 63 11.96 -5.92 -1.42
N ASN A 64 12.07 -4.78 -2.11
CA ASN A 64 11.58 -3.51 -1.58
C ASN A 64 10.07 -3.52 -1.33
N LEU A 65 9.30 -4.07 -2.28
CA LEU A 65 7.85 -4.25 -2.15
C LEU A 65 7.52 -5.15 -0.95
N ALA A 66 8.22 -6.27 -0.80
CA ALA A 66 8.02 -7.17 0.33
C ALA A 66 8.36 -6.51 1.68
N VAL A 67 9.38 -5.64 1.73
CA VAL A 67 9.73 -4.89 2.94
C VAL A 67 8.64 -3.86 3.32
N SER A 68 8.11 -3.11 2.35
CA SER A 68 7.01 -2.17 2.63
C SER A 68 5.73 -2.89 3.05
N ASP A 69 5.42 -4.03 2.45
CA ASP A 69 4.25 -4.83 2.83
C ASP A 69 4.41 -5.46 4.23
N LEU A 70 5.62 -5.91 4.59
CA LEU A 70 5.91 -6.37 5.96
C LEU A 70 5.76 -5.25 6.99
N LEU A 71 6.22 -4.03 6.67
CA LEU A 71 6.03 -2.87 7.54
C LEU A 71 4.54 -2.62 7.80
N LEU A 72 3.70 -2.67 6.77
CA LEU A 72 2.25 -2.55 6.90
C LEU A 72 1.63 -3.70 7.71
N CYS A 73 2.05 -4.93 7.44
CA CYS A 73 1.55 -6.12 8.13
C CYS A 73 1.87 -6.10 9.63
N ILE A 74 3.07 -5.66 10.03
CA ILE A 74 3.48 -5.65 11.44
C ILE A 74 2.83 -4.48 12.21
N THR A 75 2.56 -3.36 11.53
CA THR A 75 2.06 -2.15 12.20
C THR A 75 0.54 -2.02 12.14
N ALA A 76 -0.02 -1.81 10.96
CA ALA A 76 -1.44 -1.47 10.80
C ALA A 76 -2.35 -2.69 11.01
N VAL A 77 -2.04 -3.82 10.38
CA VAL A 77 -2.91 -5.00 10.35
C VAL A 77 -3.33 -5.51 11.73
N PRO A 78 -2.46 -5.64 12.76
CA PRO A 78 -2.90 -6.06 14.09
C PRO A 78 -3.65 -4.95 14.87
N ILE A 79 -3.38 -3.68 14.59
CA ILE A 79 -3.93 -2.55 15.34
C ILE A 79 -5.32 -2.16 14.85
N THR A 80 -5.57 -2.21 13.53
CA THR A 80 -6.87 -1.88 12.92
C THR A 80 -8.05 -2.63 13.53
N PRO A 81 -8.05 -3.98 13.70
CA PRO A 81 -9.18 -4.68 14.31
C PRO A 81 -9.39 -4.30 15.77
N VAL A 82 -8.31 -4.08 16.53
CA VAL A 82 -8.42 -3.62 17.92
C VAL A 82 -9.11 -2.26 17.98
N LEU A 83 -8.77 -1.32 17.10
CA LEU A 83 -9.44 -0.02 17.02
C LEU A 83 -10.89 -0.15 16.56
N ALA A 84 -11.16 -1.05 15.62
CA ALA A 84 -12.50 -1.30 15.12
C ALA A 84 -13.45 -1.81 16.22
N PHE A 85 -12.95 -2.58 17.19
CA PHE A 85 -13.77 -3.13 18.28
C PHE A 85 -13.75 -2.29 19.55
N MET A 86 -12.60 -1.73 19.92
CA MET A 86 -12.46 -0.94 21.14
C MET A 86 -12.96 0.49 20.95
N LYS A 87 -13.00 0.99 19.71
CA LYS A 87 -13.46 2.35 19.34
C LYS A 87 -12.68 3.49 20.01
N ARG A 88 -11.60 3.16 20.71
CA ARG A 88 -10.70 4.06 21.42
C ARG A 88 -9.26 3.63 21.20
N TRP A 89 -8.34 4.57 21.33
CA TRP A 89 -6.92 4.31 21.18
C TRP A 89 -6.30 3.87 22.50
N MET A 90 -5.57 2.75 22.48
CA MET A 90 -4.99 2.13 23.70
C MET A 90 -3.45 2.05 23.67
N PHE A 91 -2.84 2.44 22.55
CA PHE A 91 -1.44 2.15 22.25
C PHE A 91 -0.49 3.33 22.55
N GLY A 92 -1.01 4.40 23.18
CA GLY A 92 -0.25 5.59 23.52
C GLY A 92 0.10 6.50 22.33
N LEU A 93 0.67 7.67 22.63
CA LEU A 93 0.90 8.73 21.64
C LEU A 93 1.88 8.33 20.55
N VAL A 94 2.91 7.57 20.90
CA VAL A 94 3.97 7.16 19.97
C VAL A 94 3.39 6.33 18.82
N LEU A 95 2.61 5.29 19.14
CA LEU A 95 1.98 4.46 18.11
C LEU A 95 0.85 5.22 17.38
N CYS A 96 0.17 6.16 18.04
CA CYS A 96 -0.83 7.01 17.39
C CYS A 96 -0.24 7.79 16.21
N LYS A 97 1.01 8.23 16.34
CA LYS A 97 1.71 8.92 15.25
C LYS A 97 2.36 7.94 14.27
N ILE A 98 3.03 6.91 14.77
CA ILE A 98 3.82 6.00 13.93
C ILE A 98 2.94 5.12 13.04
N VAL A 99 1.83 4.58 13.54
CA VAL A 99 1.02 3.61 12.78
C VAL A 99 0.43 4.21 11.50
N PRO A 100 -0.26 5.37 11.53
CA PRO A 100 -0.75 6.02 10.32
C PRO A 100 0.38 6.44 9.39
N SER A 101 1.51 6.93 9.92
CA SER A 101 2.67 7.31 9.12
C SER A 101 3.31 6.12 8.41
N CYS A 102 3.53 5.00 9.11
CA CYS A 102 4.06 3.77 8.51
C CYS A 102 3.11 3.22 7.45
N GLN A 103 1.79 3.30 7.66
CA GLN A 103 0.80 2.92 6.67
C GLN A 103 0.92 3.79 5.41
N ALA A 104 0.95 5.12 5.55
CA ALA A 104 1.11 6.04 4.43
C ALA A 104 2.42 5.80 3.66
N ILE A 105 3.54 5.67 4.36
CA ILE A 105 4.86 5.38 3.79
C ILE A 105 4.82 4.06 3.01
N SER A 106 4.29 2.99 3.61
CA SER A 106 4.26 1.66 3.00
C SER A 106 3.46 1.65 1.71
N VAL A 107 2.27 2.24 1.70
CA VAL A 107 1.43 2.26 0.49
C VAL A 107 2.06 3.13 -0.59
N LEU A 108 2.66 4.28 -0.25
CA LEU A 108 3.36 5.13 -1.22
C LEU A 108 4.53 4.37 -1.88
N ILE A 109 5.35 3.69 -1.08
CA ILE A 109 6.48 2.91 -1.57
C ILE A 109 6.01 1.74 -2.43
N SER A 110 5.00 0.99 -2.00
CA SER A 110 4.46 -0.14 -2.76
C SER A 110 3.91 0.32 -4.12
N SER A 111 3.12 1.40 -4.17
CA SER A 111 2.60 1.97 -5.43
C SER A 111 3.69 2.38 -6.41
N TRP A 112 4.69 3.13 -5.95
CA TRP A 112 5.80 3.57 -6.80
C TRP A 112 6.70 2.41 -7.22
N CYS A 113 6.89 1.41 -6.35
CA CYS A 113 7.64 0.21 -6.68
C CYS A 113 6.97 -0.60 -7.79
N LEU A 114 5.64 -0.78 -7.73
CA LEU A 114 4.86 -1.42 -8.80
C LEU A 114 4.98 -0.64 -10.12
N CYS A 115 4.95 0.69 -10.06
CA CYS A 115 5.20 1.55 -11.23
C CYS A 115 6.60 1.31 -11.83
N TYR A 116 7.65 1.26 -11.00
CA TYR A 116 9.00 0.97 -11.47
C TYR A 116 9.15 -0.42 -12.07
N ILE A 117 8.48 -1.42 -11.49
CA ILE A 117 8.43 -2.79 -12.07
C ILE A 117 7.77 -2.74 -13.46
N ALA A 118 6.65 -2.03 -13.61
CA ALA A 118 5.98 -1.91 -14.92
C ALA A 118 6.88 -1.23 -15.96
N ILE A 119 7.63 -0.18 -15.57
CA ILE A 119 8.59 0.50 -16.45
C ILE A 119 9.75 -0.41 -16.82
N ASP A 120 10.33 -1.15 -15.87
CA ASP A 120 11.43 -2.09 -16.11
C ASP A 120 11.01 -3.18 -17.10
N ARG A 121 9.80 -3.73 -16.94
CA ARG A 121 9.21 -4.70 -17.87
C ARG A 121 8.95 -4.11 -19.24
N TYR A 122 8.36 -2.91 -19.31
CA TYR A 122 8.13 -2.21 -20.56
C TYR A 122 9.44 -2.00 -21.34
N ARG A 123 10.50 -1.53 -20.66
CA ARG A 123 11.80 -1.30 -21.31
C ARG A 123 12.41 -2.59 -21.84
N SER A 124 12.35 -3.65 -21.05
CA SER A 124 12.91 -4.96 -21.39
C SER A 124 12.21 -5.64 -22.56
N ILE A 125 10.87 -5.51 -22.66
CA ILE A 125 10.06 -6.20 -23.69
C ILE A 125 9.88 -5.34 -24.94
N VAL A 126 9.50 -4.06 -24.77
CA VAL A 126 9.08 -3.21 -25.89
C VAL A 126 10.26 -2.47 -26.53
N THR A 127 11.30 -2.14 -25.76
CA THR A 127 12.47 -1.40 -26.25
C THR A 127 13.80 -2.13 -25.94
N PRO A 128 14.03 -3.34 -26.46
CA PRO A 128 15.18 -4.17 -26.09
C PRO A 128 16.53 -3.57 -26.49
N LEU A 129 16.55 -2.60 -27.41
CA LEU A 129 17.77 -1.92 -27.86
C LEU A 129 18.23 -0.79 -26.92
N LYS A 130 17.40 -0.37 -25.94
CA LYS A 130 17.79 0.64 -24.95
C LYS A 130 18.52 -0.03 -23.79
N GLU A 131 19.52 0.65 -23.22
CA GLU A 131 20.23 0.13 -22.05
C GLU A 131 19.25 -0.23 -20.92
N PRO A 132 19.35 -1.45 -20.35
CA PRO A 132 18.55 -1.85 -19.20
C PRO A 132 18.95 -1.05 -17.96
N TRP A 133 18.08 -1.02 -16.97
CA TRP A 133 18.42 -0.42 -15.69
C TRP A 133 19.60 -1.16 -15.04
N LYS A 134 20.57 -0.38 -14.56
CA LYS A 134 21.68 -0.90 -13.77
C LYS A 134 21.23 -1.04 -12.32
N LEU A 135 21.73 -2.07 -11.62
CA LEU A 135 21.38 -2.34 -10.22
C LEU A 135 21.52 -1.12 -9.31
N LYS A 136 22.64 -0.38 -9.45
CA LYS A 136 22.90 0.85 -8.68
C LYS A 136 21.85 1.94 -8.90
N HIS A 137 21.32 2.06 -10.12
CA HIS A 137 20.30 3.06 -10.43
C HIS A 137 18.97 2.68 -9.76
N ALA A 138 18.58 1.40 -9.80
CA ALA A 138 17.38 0.92 -9.13
C ALA A 138 17.45 1.12 -7.61
N GLN A 139 18.59 0.81 -7.00
CA GLN A 139 18.83 1.05 -5.56
C GLN A 139 18.73 2.55 -5.21
N TRP A 140 19.34 3.41 -6.03
CA TRP A 140 19.28 4.86 -5.82
C TRP A 140 17.85 5.40 -5.92
N ILE A 141 17.10 5.01 -6.94
CA ILE A 141 15.70 5.39 -7.12
C ILE A 141 14.88 5.00 -5.88
N LEU A 142 15.03 3.76 -5.41
CA LEU A 142 14.32 3.30 -4.22
C LEU A 142 14.67 4.08 -2.96
N MET A 143 15.96 4.35 -2.71
CA MET A 143 16.37 5.18 -1.58
C MET A 143 15.71 6.57 -1.62
N CYS A 144 15.66 7.19 -2.80
CA CYS A 144 14.96 8.46 -2.99
C CYS A 144 13.45 8.32 -2.76
N THR A 145 12.82 7.24 -3.23
CA THR A 145 11.40 6.98 -2.96
C THR A 145 11.11 6.86 -1.47
N TRP A 146 11.98 6.20 -0.70
CA TRP A 146 11.84 6.13 0.77
C TRP A 146 11.92 7.52 1.42
N LEU A 147 12.90 8.34 1.04
CA LEU A 147 13.04 9.71 1.55
C LEU A 147 11.81 10.57 1.21
N VAL A 148 11.34 10.50 -0.04
CA VAL A 148 10.14 11.21 -0.48
C VAL A 148 8.90 10.70 0.24
N ALA A 149 8.76 9.39 0.47
CA ALA A 149 7.65 8.81 1.20
C ALA A 149 7.61 9.29 2.65
N MET A 150 8.76 9.30 3.33
CA MET A 150 8.88 9.80 4.70
C MET A 150 8.57 11.31 4.78
N PHE A 151 9.07 12.09 3.82
CA PHE A 151 8.78 13.52 3.75
C PHE A 151 7.29 13.78 3.47
N ALA A 152 6.70 13.10 2.48
CA ALA A 152 5.28 13.23 2.15
C ALA A 152 4.36 12.76 3.30
N SER A 153 4.82 11.84 4.14
CA SER A 153 4.07 11.33 5.30
C SER A 153 4.32 12.14 6.59
N SER A 154 5.24 13.11 6.58
CA SER A 154 5.54 13.90 7.76
C SER A 154 4.38 14.76 8.25
N PRO A 155 3.55 15.41 7.39
CA PRO A 155 2.39 16.16 7.85
C PRO A 155 1.44 15.27 8.65
N LEU A 156 1.19 14.04 8.19
CA LEU A 156 0.39 13.06 8.93
C LEU A 156 0.98 12.81 10.33
N TYR A 157 2.29 12.60 10.46
CA TYR A 157 2.92 12.39 11.78
C TYR A 157 2.69 13.55 12.77
N PHE A 158 2.77 14.79 12.30
CA PHE A 158 2.59 15.99 13.14
C PHE A 158 1.12 16.30 13.42
N SER A 159 0.24 16.00 12.46
CA SER A 159 -1.20 16.21 12.57
C SER A 159 -1.85 15.24 13.56
N GLN A 160 -1.29 14.04 13.74
CA GLN A 160 -1.78 13.03 14.68
C GLN A 160 -1.56 13.46 16.14
N SER A 161 -2.62 13.35 16.95
CA SER A 161 -2.58 13.62 18.39
C SER A 161 -3.54 12.72 19.15
N LEU A 162 -3.30 12.58 20.46
CA LEU A 162 -4.25 11.96 21.37
C LEU A 162 -5.09 13.03 22.05
N LYS A 163 -6.41 12.88 21.97
CA LYS A 163 -7.36 13.76 22.65
C LYS A 163 -8.49 12.95 23.26
N THR A 164 -8.98 13.40 24.41
CA THR A 164 -10.28 13.00 24.94
C THR A 164 -11.36 13.79 24.21
N LEU A 165 -12.37 13.10 23.68
CA LEU A 165 -13.45 13.74 22.94
C LEU A 165 -14.64 14.03 23.87
N SER A 166 -15.22 15.22 23.72
CA SER A 166 -16.46 15.61 24.38
C SER A 166 -17.44 16.10 23.32
N MET A 167 -18.67 15.57 23.33
CA MET A 167 -19.73 15.96 22.41
C MET A 167 -20.96 16.38 23.21
N ALA A 168 -21.47 17.60 22.96
CA ALA A 168 -22.69 18.11 23.62
C ALA A 168 -22.69 17.92 25.15
N ASN A 169 -21.60 18.32 25.83
CA ASN A 169 -21.35 18.16 27.27
C ASN A 169 -21.21 16.71 27.78
N ILE A 170 -21.13 15.72 26.90
CA ILE A 170 -20.87 14.32 27.25
C ILE A 170 -19.40 13.99 26.94
N THR A 171 -18.66 13.59 27.97
CA THR A 171 -17.26 13.16 27.81
C THR A 171 -17.21 11.68 27.41
N LEU A 172 -16.47 11.35 26.36
CA LEU A 172 -16.29 9.96 25.93
C LEU A 172 -15.18 9.28 26.74
N CYS A 173 -15.39 8.00 27.09
CA CYS A 173 -14.40 7.25 27.87
C CYS A 173 -13.17 6.87 27.03
N GLY A 174 -12.00 7.37 27.43
CA GLY A 174 -10.71 7.02 26.87
C GLY A 174 -10.14 8.08 25.91
N GLU A 175 -9.00 7.74 25.31
CA GLU A 175 -8.32 8.61 24.36
C GLU A 175 -8.60 8.19 22.93
N PHE A 176 -8.61 9.16 22.03
CA PHE A 176 -8.80 8.96 20.60
C PHE A 176 -7.56 9.45 19.88
N CYS A 177 -7.08 8.63 18.94
CA CYS A 177 -6.03 9.02 18.02
C CYS A 177 -6.67 9.57 16.75
N GLY A 178 -6.29 10.79 16.38
CA GLY A 178 -6.82 11.42 15.20
C GLY A 178 -5.99 12.62 14.76
N GLU A 179 -6.26 13.05 13.54
CA GLU A 179 -5.63 14.19 12.92
C GLU A 179 -6.19 15.51 13.47
N PHE A 180 -5.84 15.83 14.71
CA PHE A 180 -6.41 16.97 15.45
C PHE A 180 -5.58 18.25 15.39
N ASN A 181 -4.43 18.25 14.72
CA ASN A 181 -3.53 19.40 14.61
C ASN A 181 -3.45 19.97 13.18
N TRP A 182 -4.48 19.76 12.36
CA TRP A 182 -4.64 20.51 11.10
C TRP A 182 -5.10 21.96 11.37
N ASP A 183 -5.05 22.80 10.33
CA ASP A 183 -5.58 24.16 10.38
C ASP A 183 -7.08 24.17 10.69
N GLN A 184 -7.57 25.24 11.31
CA GLN A 184 -8.98 25.35 11.72
C GLN A 184 -9.97 25.26 10.55
N GLU A 185 -9.53 25.55 9.32
CA GLU A 185 -10.38 25.52 8.12
C GLU A 185 -10.33 24.18 7.37
N ASP A 186 -9.56 23.19 7.83
CA ASP A 186 -9.34 21.88 7.19
C ASP A 186 -8.86 21.94 5.71
N HIS A 187 -8.57 23.12 5.17
CA HIS A 187 -8.16 23.31 3.77
C HIS A 187 -6.81 22.64 3.53
N THR A 188 -5.86 22.79 4.46
CA THR A 188 -4.56 22.14 4.35
C THR A 188 -4.70 20.62 4.33
N LYS A 189 -5.62 20.06 5.13
CA LYS A 189 -5.92 18.62 5.15
C LYS A 189 -6.47 18.14 3.81
N LEU A 190 -7.41 18.88 3.21
CA LEU A 190 -7.99 18.55 1.91
C LEU A 190 -6.94 18.59 0.79
N VAL A 191 -6.14 19.65 0.72
CA VAL A 191 -5.08 19.79 -0.28
C VAL A 191 -4.04 18.69 -0.12
N TYR A 192 -3.64 18.39 1.12
CA TYR A 192 -2.73 17.29 1.41
C TYR A 192 -3.29 15.95 0.96
N GLY A 193 -4.52 15.62 1.36
CA GLY A 193 -5.18 14.36 1.02
C GLY A 193 -5.36 14.18 -0.49
N PHE A 194 -5.77 15.24 -1.20
CA PHE A 194 -5.87 15.22 -2.66
C PHE A 194 -4.50 15.08 -3.34
N SER A 195 -3.48 15.78 -2.84
CA SER A 195 -2.12 15.68 -3.37
C SER A 195 -1.56 14.28 -3.20
N LEU A 196 -1.75 13.66 -2.03
CA LEU A 196 -1.38 12.27 -1.79
C LEU A 196 -2.12 11.34 -2.74
N LEU A 197 -3.44 11.49 -2.91
CA LEU A 197 -4.23 10.67 -3.83
C LEU A 197 -3.65 10.73 -5.26
N VAL A 198 -3.32 11.92 -5.75
CA VAL A 198 -2.76 12.09 -7.09
C VAL A 198 -1.38 11.43 -7.22
N VAL A 199 -0.48 11.70 -6.27
CA VAL A 199 0.91 11.21 -6.30
C VAL A 199 1.01 9.70 -6.04
N GLN A 200 0.19 9.17 -5.13
CA GLN A 200 0.25 7.78 -4.69
C GLN A 200 -0.56 6.84 -5.58
N PHE A 201 -1.66 7.32 -6.18
CA PHE A 201 -2.58 6.48 -6.95
C PHE A 201 -2.66 6.89 -8.42
N VAL A 202 -3.07 8.13 -8.71
CA VAL A 202 -3.40 8.54 -10.09
C VAL A 202 -2.19 8.48 -11.01
N ILE A 203 -1.07 9.09 -10.63
CA ILE A 203 0.15 9.11 -11.44
C ILE A 203 0.70 7.69 -11.67
N PRO A 204 0.94 6.87 -10.62
CA PRO A 204 1.37 5.48 -10.81
C PRO A 204 0.40 4.66 -11.66
N ALA A 205 -0.91 4.80 -11.47
CA ALA A 205 -1.91 4.05 -12.22
C ALA A 205 -1.89 4.37 -13.72
N ILE A 206 -1.75 5.65 -14.09
CA ILE A 206 -1.65 6.07 -15.50
C ILE A 206 -0.39 5.48 -16.13
N ILE A 207 0.76 5.56 -15.45
CA ILE A 207 2.03 5.03 -15.96
C ILE A 207 1.96 3.51 -16.11
N MET A 208 1.48 2.80 -15.09
CA MET A 208 1.32 1.34 -15.14
C MET A 208 0.40 0.92 -16.28
N SER A 209 -0.76 1.59 -16.42
CA SER A 209 -1.73 1.30 -17.48
C SER A 209 -1.11 1.47 -18.86
N PHE A 210 -0.38 2.56 -19.08
CA PHE A 210 0.34 2.81 -20.33
C PHE A 210 1.40 1.74 -20.61
N CYS A 211 2.23 1.41 -19.62
CA CYS A 211 3.28 0.39 -19.74
C CYS A 211 2.70 -0.98 -20.10
N TYR A 212 1.69 -1.45 -19.36
CA TYR A 212 1.06 -2.74 -19.61
C TYR A 212 0.32 -2.79 -20.94
N TRP A 213 -0.37 -1.72 -21.32
CA TRP A 213 -1.01 -1.64 -22.64
C TRP A 213 0.00 -1.83 -23.78
N LYS A 214 1.17 -1.20 -23.69
CA LYS A 214 2.23 -1.34 -24.70
C LYS A 214 2.88 -2.72 -24.71
N ILE A 215 3.06 -3.34 -23.55
CA ILE A 215 3.55 -4.72 -23.45
C ILE A 215 2.59 -5.66 -24.18
N LEU A 216 1.29 -5.57 -23.89
CA LEU A 216 0.26 -6.40 -24.53
C LEU A 216 0.21 -6.22 -26.04
N GLN A 217 0.36 -4.98 -26.54
CA GLN A 217 0.44 -4.73 -27.98
C GLN A 217 1.65 -5.44 -28.62
N LYS A 218 2.82 -5.38 -27.98
CA LYS A 218 4.04 -6.01 -28.49
C LYS A 218 3.92 -7.52 -28.48
N ASP A 219 3.40 -8.10 -27.41
CA ASP A 219 3.22 -9.55 -27.27
C ASP A 219 2.23 -10.08 -28.32
N CYS A 220 1.12 -9.38 -28.56
CA CYS A 220 0.16 -9.74 -29.61
C CYS A 220 0.78 -9.68 -31.02
N TYR A 221 1.55 -8.63 -31.31
CA TYR A 221 2.24 -8.50 -32.60
C TYR A 221 3.25 -9.63 -32.84
N VAL A 222 4.06 -9.97 -31.82
CA VAL A 222 5.03 -11.07 -31.93
C VAL A 222 4.32 -12.41 -32.09
N GLY A 223 3.23 -12.65 -31.36
CA GLY A 223 2.42 -13.86 -31.50
C GLY A 223 1.83 -14.02 -32.90
N HIS A 224 1.28 -12.95 -33.47
CA HIS A 224 0.78 -12.97 -34.85
C HIS A 224 1.90 -13.27 -35.86
N PHE A 225 3.08 -12.64 -35.70
CA PHE A 225 4.22 -12.88 -36.59
C PHE A 225 4.71 -14.33 -36.51
N GLN A 226 4.79 -14.91 -35.32
CA GLN A 226 5.15 -16.32 -35.13
C GLN A 226 4.13 -17.27 -35.76
N ASN A 227 2.83 -16.99 -35.62
CA ASN A 227 1.77 -17.78 -36.25
C ASN A 227 1.86 -17.71 -37.78
N SER A 228 2.10 -16.52 -38.36
CA SER A 228 2.27 -16.37 -39.81
C SER A 228 3.51 -17.09 -40.38
N LEU A 229 4.53 -17.37 -39.56
CA LEU A 229 5.69 -18.17 -39.97
C LEU A 229 5.48 -19.68 -39.79
N ALA A 230 4.57 -20.07 -38.89
CA ALA A 230 4.25 -21.47 -38.60
C ALA A 230 3.26 -22.08 -39.60
N ASP A 231 2.47 -21.26 -40.30
CA ASP A 231 1.64 -21.72 -41.41
C ASP A 231 2.53 -22.09 -42.61
N PRO A 232 2.52 -23.35 -43.08
CA PRO A 232 3.28 -23.74 -44.25
C PRO A 232 2.74 -22.98 -45.48
N PRO A 233 3.59 -22.54 -46.42
CA PRO A 233 3.11 -21.85 -47.61
C PRO A 233 2.17 -22.79 -48.38
N ASP A 234 0.93 -22.34 -48.59
CA ASP A 234 -0.08 -22.99 -49.45
C ASP A 234 0.36 -23.12 -50.93
N ALA A 235 1.60 -22.74 -51.26
CA ALA A 235 2.22 -22.90 -52.57
C ALA A 235 2.70 -24.35 -52.87
N ALA A 236 2.54 -25.30 -51.95
CA ALA A 236 2.91 -26.72 -52.17
C ALA A 236 1.72 -27.66 -52.43
N LYS A 237 0.55 -27.15 -52.82
CA LYS A 237 -0.65 -27.95 -53.20
C LYS A 237 -1.07 -27.81 -54.67
N GLN A 238 -0.16 -27.40 -55.56
CA GLN A 238 -0.45 -27.23 -57.00
C GLN A 238 0.42 -28.06 -57.95
N TYR A 239 1.02 -29.17 -57.50
CA TYR A 239 1.59 -30.19 -58.39
C TYR A 239 1.11 -31.59 -58.00
#